data_AF-Q7MZC2-F1
#
_entry.id   AF-Q7MZC2-F1
#
_cell.length_a   1.000
_cell.length_b   1.000
_cell.length_c   1.000
_cell.angle_alpha   90.00
_cell.angle_beta   90.00
_cell.angle_gamma   90.00
#
_symmetry.space_group_name_H-M   'P 1'
#
loop_
_entity.id
_entity.type
_entity.pdbx_description
1 polymer ?
#
loop_
_entity_poly.entity_id
_entity_poly.type
_entity_poly.pdbx_seq_one_letter_code
_entity_poly.pdbx_strand_id
1 'polypeptide(L)'
;MSNKNDFKAFSVSQDANVVSQGEYEKSQELNTGIPPNIISIGLLNKVLRQSSTISSVVANFISTQCSDDVLDDGDIDKLTAQLNIALEQKAVTEIPSASLTQKGVIQLTDVLGDSNTLAVTQKLVQEMITLLSESINSRVPNIRQVNGKELSENIDLDAVDIGVYTKEEVDNEVNAKGNRNSASKAINGWWRCGDTGVIYQWGRTKVIDAGYIERIQLPISFSNTHYAVNINAIQSKMGFMGASVGYVNVINNSSFDLLNSWVNAKWDSPFFWIAIGY
;
A
#
# COMPACT_ATOMS: atom_id res chain seq x y z
N MET A 1 69.28 6.77 -5.32
CA MET A 1 70.61 6.40 -5.83
C MET A 1 70.43 5.95 -7.27
N SER A 2 71.35 6.25 -8.18
CA SER A 2 71.27 5.74 -9.55
C SER A 2 71.76 4.30 -9.54
N ASN A 3 70.89 3.35 -9.85
CA ASN A 3 71.30 1.95 -9.99
C ASN A 3 72.17 1.77 -11.23
N LYS A 4 73.02 0.75 -11.21
CA LYS A 4 73.99 0.44 -12.24
C LYS A 4 73.41 -0.57 -13.23
N ASN A 5 73.59 -0.31 -14.53
CA ASN A 5 73.31 -1.26 -15.60
C ASN A 5 74.62 -1.51 -16.36
N ASP A 6 75.15 -2.73 -16.32
CA ASP A 6 76.40 -3.09 -16.99
C ASP A 6 76.24 -3.47 -18.46
N PHE A 7 75.02 -3.76 -18.92
CA PHE A 7 74.72 -4.01 -20.33
C PHE A 7 74.67 -2.67 -21.11
N LYS A 8 75.75 -2.36 -21.85
CA LYS A 8 75.92 -1.08 -22.55
C LYS A 8 75.57 -1.18 -24.04
N ALA A 9 74.90 -0.16 -24.55
CA ALA A 9 74.69 0.00 -25.97
C ALA A 9 76.03 0.30 -26.68
N PHE A 10 76.40 -0.54 -27.64
CA PHE A 10 77.67 -0.44 -28.37
C PHE A 10 77.59 0.55 -29.52
N SER A 11 78.65 1.34 -29.70
CA SER A 11 78.84 2.26 -30.83
C SER A 11 77.70 3.28 -31.04
N VAL A 12 76.97 3.78 -30.04
CA VAL A 12 75.80 4.66 -30.27
C VAL A 12 76.11 6.11 -30.69
N SER A 13 77.38 6.52 -30.73
CA SER A 13 77.80 7.88 -31.10
C SER A 13 77.38 8.27 -32.53
N GLN A 14 77.19 9.57 -32.77
CA GLN A 14 76.82 10.11 -34.08
C GLN A 14 77.85 9.77 -35.17
N ASP A 15 79.14 9.78 -34.82
CA ASP A 15 80.26 9.51 -35.73
C ASP A 15 80.75 8.05 -35.69
N ALA A 16 79.99 7.14 -35.08
CA ALA A 16 80.44 5.76 -34.96
C ALA A 16 80.42 5.04 -36.32
N ASN A 17 81.47 4.23 -36.55
CA ASN A 17 81.69 3.46 -37.78
C ASN A 17 80.65 2.32 -37.92
N VAL A 18 79.45 2.67 -38.38
CA VAL A 18 78.37 1.73 -38.71
C VAL A 18 77.79 2.05 -40.08
N VAL A 19 77.26 1.04 -40.75
CA VAL A 19 76.44 1.28 -41.96
C VAL A 19 75.13 1.97 -41.60
N SER A 20 74.59 2.77 -42.53
CA SER A 20 73.30 3.42 -42.34
C SER A 20 72.16 2.39 -42.24
N GLN A 21 71.01 2.79 -41.68
CA GLN A 21 69.84 1.91 -41.61
C GLN A 21 69.38 1.47 -43.01
N GLY A 22 69.30 2.39 -43.97
CA GLY A 22 68.85 2.10 -45.33
C GLY A 22 69.81 1.23 -46.15
N GLU A 23 71.11 1.27 -45.87
CA GLU A 23 72.08 0.33 -46.47
C GLU A 23 71.99 -1.05 -45.84
N TYR A 24 71.82 -1.12 -44.52
CA TYR A 24 71.66 -2.38 -43.79
C TYR A 24 70.41 -3.17 -44.24
N GLU A 25 69.28 -2.48 -44.44
CA GLU A 25 68.04 -3.10 -44.91
C GLU A 25 68.11 -3.63 -46.34
N LYS A 26 69.06 -3.13 -47.15
CA LYS A 26 69.28 -3.59 -48.54
C LYS A 26 70.35 -4.68 -48.65
N SER A 27 71.12 -4.91 -47.58
CA SER A 27 72.20 -5.89 -47.56
C SER A 27 71.64 -7.31 -47.59
N GLN A 28 72.22 -8.17 -48.45
CA GLN A 28 71.81 -9.57 -48.54
C GLN A 28 72.29 -10.38 -47.32
N GLU A 29 73.34 -9.89 -46.65
CA GLU A 29 73.87 -10.41 -45.39
C GLU A 29 72.87 -10.30 -44.23
N LEU A 30 71.84 -9.44 -44.31
CA LEU A 30 70.73 -9.42 -43.33
C LEU A 30 70.00 -10.77 -43.29
N ASN A 31 69.86 -11.43 -44.45
CA ASN A 31 69.18 -12.72 -44.58
C ASN A 31 70.13 -13.91 -44.54
N THR A 32 71.37 -13.72 -45.02
CA THR A 32 72.34 -14.80 -45.24
C THR A 32 73.48 -14.84 -44.21
N GLY A 33 73.56 -13.83 -43.33
CA GLY A 33 74.65 -13.66 -42.38
C GLY A 33 75.92 -13.07 -43.01
N ILE A 34 76.91 -12.74 -42.16
CA ILE A 34 78.22 -12.25 -42.61
C ILE A 34 78.99 -13.43 -43.24
N PRO A 35 79.46 -13.33 -44.50
CA PRO A 35 80.14 -14.43 -45.19
C PRO A 35 81.51 -14.75 -44.57
N PRO A 36 82.01 -16.00 -44.70
CA PRO A 36 83.34 -16.36 -44.24
C PRO A 36 84.43 -15.51 -44.91
N ASN A 37 85.43 -15.08 -44.13
CA ASN A 37 86.65 -14.40 -44.59
C ASN A 37 86.48 -12.98 -45.16
N ILE A 38 85.28 -12.39 -45.16
CA ILE A 38 85.04 -10.99 -45.52
C ILE A 38 84.21 -10.34 -44.41
N ILE A 39 84.86 -9.53 -43.57
CA ILE A 39 84.18 -8.83 -42.46
C ILE A 39 84.11 -7.34 -42.79
N SER A 40 82.93 -6.87 -43.21
CA SER A 40 82.65 -5.44 -43.21
C SER A 40 82.50 -4.96 -41.77
N ILE A 41 83.50 -4.25 -41.26
CA ILE A 41 83.51 -3.75 -39.87
C ILE A 41 82.30 -2.86 -39.59
N GLY A 42 81.89 -2.02 -40.55
CA GLY A 42 80.70 -1.17 -40.41
C GLY A 42 79.40 -1.97 -40.30
N LEU A 43 79.31 -3.10 -41.02
CA LEU A 43 78.18 -4.02 -40.93
C LEU A 43 78.18 -4.80 -39.61
N LEU A 44 79.34 -5.31 -39.19
CA LEU A 44 79.50 -5.98 -37.89
C LEU A 44 79.11 -5.04 -36.74
N ASN A 45 79.61 -3.81 -36.76
CA ASN A 45 79.27 -2.81 -35.74
C ASN A 45 77.78 -2.47 -35.76
N LYS A 46 77.11 -2.50 -36.92
CA LYS A 46 75.65 -2.29 -37.02
C LYS A 46 74.87 -3.41 -36.34
N VAL A 47 75.24 -4.67 -36.59
CA VAL A 47 74.62 -5.85 -35.94
C VAL A 47 74.83 -5.80 -34.43
N LEU A 48 76.07 -5.56 -33.99
CA LEU A 48 76.40 -5.45 -32.56
C LEU A 48 75.67 -4.26 -31.90
N ARG A 49 75.59 -3.10 -32.58
CA ARG A 49 74.83 -1.94 -32.10
C ARG A 49 73.35 -2.29 -31.91
N GLN A 50 72.67 -2.89 -32.90
CA GLN A 50 71.25 -3.20 -32.77
C GLN A 50 70.97 -4.17 -31.61
N SER A 51 71.77 -5.24 -31.49
CA SER A 51 71.62 -6.21 -30.40
C SER A 51 71.90 -5.59 -29.02
N SER A 52 73.08 -4.97 -28.84
CA SER A 52 73.47 -4.37 -27.56
C SER A 52 72.59 -3.20 -27.13
N THR A 53 72.02 -2.44 -28.07
CA THR A 53 71.07 -1.37 -27.75
C THR A 53 69.81 -1.94 -27.13
N ILE A 54 69.24 -3.02 -27.69
CA ILE A 54 68.07 -3.69 -27.11
C ILE A 54 68.42 -4.28 -25.74
N SER A 55 69.55 -4.97 -25.60
CA SER A 55 70.01 -5.49 -24.31
C SER A 55 70.14 -4.39 -23.25
N SER A 56 70.73 -3.25 -23.62
CA SER A 56 70.89 -2.10 -22.72
C SER A 56 69.54 -1.51 -22.28
N VAL A 57 68.59 -1.39 -23.22
CA VAL A 57 67.23 -0.90 -22.93
C VAL A 57 66.50 -1.85 -21.97
N VAL A 58 66.55 -3.15 -22.21
CA VAL A 58 65.94 -4.16 -21.33
C VAL A 58 66.59 -4.14 -19.94
N ALA A 59 67.91 -4.15 -19.86
CA ALA A 59 68.61 -4.08 -18.57
C ALA A 59 68.32 -2.76 -17.82
N ASN A 60 68.18 -1.65 -18.54
CA ASN A 60 67.79 -0.37 -17.93
C ASN A 60 66.34 -0.40 -17.41
N PHE A 61 65.43 -1.03 -18.15
CA PHE A 61 64.06 -1.28 -17.68
C PHE A 61 64.09 -2.09 -16.38
N ILE A 62 64.81 -3.21 -16.35
CA ILE A 62 64.96 -4.06 -15.16
C ILE A 62 65.49 -3.26 -13.97
N SER A 63 66.61 -2.56 -14.15
CA SER A 63 67.26 -1.77 -13.10
C SER A 63 66.37 -0.66 -12.54
N THR A 64 65.59 -0.02 -13.42
CA THR A 64 64.64 1.03 -13.04
C THR A 64 63.47 0.47 -12.23
N GLN A 65 62.85 -0.63 -12.68
CA GLN A 65 61.67 -1.18 -12.01
C GLN A 65 62.01 -1.92 -10.71
N CYS A 66 63.16 -2.63 -10.65
CA CYS A 66 63.57 -3.37 -9.44
C CYS A 66 64.25 -2.52 -8.39
N SER A 67 64.64 -1.29 -8.75
CA SER A 67 65.51 -0.45 -7.92
C SER A 67 66.84 -1.15 -7.52
N ASP A 68 67.40 -1.98 -8.41
CA ASP A 68 68.59 -2.80 -8.16
C ASP A 68 69.58 -2.73 -9.35
N ASP A 69 70.83 -3.11 -9.09
CA ASP A 69 71.89 -3.18 -10.10
C ASP A 69 71.69 -4.40 -11.01
N VAL A 70 71.90 -4.19 -12.32
CA VAL A 70 71.88 -5.24 -13.34
C VAL A 70 73.30 -5.43 -13.86
N LEU A 71 73.98 -6.45 -13.34
CA LEU A 71 75.40 -6.72 -13.56
C LEU A 71 75.61 -7.72 -14.71
N ASP A 72 76.72 -7.56 -15.43
CA ASP A 72 77.18 -8.52 -16.45
C ASP A 72 78.23 -9.46 -15.82
N ASP A 73 77.77 -10.32 -14.91
CA ASP A 73 78.59 -11.27 -14.14
C ASP A 73 78.31 -12.75 -14.49
N GLY A 74 77.41 -12.98 -15.46
CA GLY A 74 77.02 -14.31 -15.91
C GLY A 74 75.95 -15.00 -15.06
N ASP A 75 75.39 -14.33 -14.04
CA ASP A 75 74.30 -14.87 -13.22
C ASP A 75 72.94 -14.73 -13.92
N ILE A 76 72.62 -15.71 -14.76
CA ILE A 76 71.38 -15.75 -15.55
C ILE A 76 70.14 -15.91 -14.65
N ASP A 77 70.25 -16.65 -13.55
CA ASP A 77 69.13 -16.89 -12.63
C ASP A 77 68.74 -15.59 -11.93
N LYS A 78 69.74 -14.82 -11.46
CA LYS A 78 69.51 -13.49 -10.90
C LYS A 78 68.91 -12.53 -11.92
N LEU A 79 69.46 -12.46 -13.14
CA LEU A 79 68.93 -11.58 -14.18
C LEU A 79 67.47 -11.94 -14.54
N THR A 80 67.14 -13.23 -14.57
CA THR A 80 65.79 -13.73 -14.82
C THR A 80 64.83 -13.35 -13.68
N ALA A 81 65.25 -13.52 -12.43
CA ALA A 81 64.47 -13.12 -11.27
C ALA A 81 64.22 -11.60 -11.27
N GLN A 82 65.24 -10.79 -11.58
CA GLN A 82 65.11 -9.35 -11.70
C GLN A 82 64.15 -8.97 -12.84
N LEU A 83 64.21 -9.64 -14.00
CA LEU A 83 63.24 -9.38 -15.08
C LEU A 83 61.79 -9.67 -14.66
N ASN A 84 61.55 -10.77 -13.96
CA ASN A 84 60.20 -11.10 -13.47
C ASN A 84 59.69 -10.05 -12.49
N ILE A 85 60.51 -9.63 -11.53
CA ILE A 85 60.17 -8.56 -10.58
C ILE A 85 59.87 -7.26 -11.32
N ALA A 86 60.68 -6.90 -12.32
CA ALA A 86 60.47 -5.68 -13.11
C ALA A 86 59.11 -5.68 -13.82
N LEU A 87 58.71 -6.82 -14.38
CA LEU A 87 57.41 -6.99 -15.04
C LEU A 87 56.26 -6.92 -14.04
N GLU A 88 56.37 -7.59 -12.89
CA GLU A 88 55.36 -7.55 -11.82
C GLU A 88 55.15 -6.14 -11.27
N GLN A 89 56.24 -5.42 -10.96
CA GLN A 89 56.17 -4.03 -10.47
C GLN A 89 55.52 -3.10 -11.50
N LYS A 90 55.88 -3.27 -12.77
CA LYS A 90 55.30 -2.49 -13.86
C LYS A 90 53.80 -2.74 -14.00
N ALA A 91 53.38 -4.01 -13.92
CA ALA A 91 51.97 -4.41 -13.99
C ALA A 91 51.15 -3.86 -12.81
N VAL A 92 51.66 -3.93 -11.57
CA VAL A 92 50.96 -3.42 -10.38
C VAL A 92 50.80 -1.91 -10.41
N THR A 93 51.80 -1.19 -10.90
CA THR A 93 51.77 0.29 -10.94
C THR A 93 50.77 0.81 -11.98
N GLU A 94 50.65 0.14 -13.14
CA GLU A 94 49.73 0.57 -14.21
C GLU A 94 48.32 -0.04 -14.07
N ILE A 95 48.19 -1.19 -13.40
CA ILE A 95 46.93 -1.90 -13.19
C ILE A 95 46.71 -2.13 -11.68
N PRO A 96 46.42 -1.07 -10.91
CA PRO A 96 46.21 -1.19 -9.48
C PRO A 96 44.92 -1.96 -9.15
N SER A 97 44.77 -2.36 -7.90
CA SER A 97 43.47 -2.78 -7.37
C SER A 97 42.48 -1.63 -7.44
N ALA A 98 41.22 -1.91 -7.80
CA ALA A 98 40.20 -0.86 -7.80
C ALA A 98 39.90 -0.38 -6.37
N SER A 99 39.50 0.88 -6.25
CA SER A 99 38.97 1.48 -5.04
C SER A 99 37.77 2.37 -5.39
N LEU A 100 37.16 3.00 -4.39
CA LEU A 100 36.06 3.94 -4.62
C LEU A 100 36.46 5.17 -5.44
N THR A 101 37.76 5.46 -5.57
CA THR A 101 38.28 6.63 -6.28
C THR A 101 39.27 6.29 -7.40
N GLN A 102 39.77 5.05 -7.44
CA GLN A 102 40.76 4.58 -8.42
C GLN A 102 40.20 3.38 -9.20
N LYS A 103 40.18 3.48 -10.54
CA LYS A 103 39.85 2.32 -11.39
C LYS A 103 40.97 1.28 -11.32
N GLY A 104 40.61 0.00 -11.35
CA GLY A 104 41.55 -1.11 -11.22
C GLY A 104 40.90 -2.49 -11.40
N VAL A 105 41.64 -3.55 -11.06
CA VAL A 105 41.12 -4.94 -11.04
C VAL A 105 40.42 -5.25 -9.70
N ILE A 106 39.40 -6.12 -9.74
CA ILE A 106 38.61 -6.52 -8.56
C ILE A 106 38.45 -8.05 -8.57
N GLN A 107 38.50 -8.67 -7.40
CA GLN A 107 38.18 -10.10 -7.22
C GLN A 107 36.67 -10.30 -7.09
N LEU A 108 36.13 -11.33 -7.76
CA LEU A 108 34.71 -11.66 -7.70
C LEU A 108 34.38 -12.53 -6.46
N THR A 109 33.16 -12.38 -5.94
CA THR A 109 32.61 -13.17 -4.82
C THR A 109 31.22 -13.73 -5.11
N ASP A 110 30.96 -14.95 -4.64
CA ASP A 110 29.67 -15.64 -4.62
C ASP A 110 29.03 -15.66 -3.21
N VAL A 111 29.62 -14.95 -2.25
CA VAL A 111 29.05 -14.74 -0.91
C VAL A 111 28.79 -13.26 -0.64
N LEU A 112 27.78 -13.00 0.19
CA LEU A 112 27.49 -11.66 0.73
C LEU A 112 28.39 -11.33 1.92
N GLY A 113 28.68 -10.05 2.07
CA GLY A 113 29.49 -9.54 3.18
C GLY A 113 29.60 -8.02 3.11
N ASP A 114 30.52 -7.47 3.89
CA ASP A 114 30.83 -6.05 4.03
C ASP A 114 32.15 -5.66 3.35
N SER A 115 32.61 -6.47 2.38
CA SER A 115 33.87 -6.25 1.69
C SER A 115 33.83 -5.01 0.79
N ASN A 116 34.89 -4.19 0.88
CA ASN A 116 35.15 -3.09 -0.04
C ASN A 116 36.13 -3.46 -1.16
N THR A 117 36.58 -4.71 -1.22
CA THR A 117 37.60 -5.20 -2.18
C THR A 117 37.09 -6.31 -3.09
N LEU A 118 35.86 -6.79 -2.87
CA LEU A 118 35.22 -7.84 -3.67
C LEU A 118 34.01 -7.28 -4.43
N ALA A 119 33.81 -7.76 -5.66
CA ALA A 119 32.60 -7.48 -6.44
C ALA A 119 31.71 -8.73 -6.51
N VAL A 120 30.40 -8.54 -6.33
CA VAL A 120 29.43 -9.63 -6.43
C VAL A 120 29.34 -10.17 -7.85
N THR A 121 29.20 -11.49 -7.98
CA THR A 121 28.96 -12.14 -9.28
C THR A 121 27.54 -11.92 -9.78
N GLN A 122 27.35 -11.91 -11.10
CA GLN A 122 26.01 -11.87 -11.72
C GLN A 122 25.13 -13.03 -11.23
N LYS A 123 25.71 -14.22 -11.04
CA LYS A 123 25.01 -15.40 -10.53
C LYS A 123 24.44 -15.16 -9.13
N LEU A 124 25.25 -14.64 -8.20
CA LEU A 124 24.79 -14.31 -6.85
C LEU A 124 23.67 -13.26 -6.88
N VAL A 125 23.77 -12.24 -7.73
CA VAL A 125 22.70 -11.25 -7.91
C VAL A 125 21.40 -11.90 -8.39
N GLN A 126 21.48 -12.83 -9.35
CA GLN A 126 20.31 -13.55 -9.84
C GLN A 126 19.66 -14.44 -8.76
N GLU A 127 20.47 -15.14 -7.96
CA GLU A 127 20.00 -15.96 -6.84
C GLU A 127 19.30 -15.10 -5.79
N MET A 128 19.87 -13.94 -5.42
CA MET A 128 19.25 -13.00 -4.50
C MET A 128 17.91 -12.45 -5.02
N ILE A 129 17.85 -12.06 -6.29
CA ILE A 129 16.60 -11.58 -6.90
C ILE A 129 15.53 -12.67 -6.84
N THR A 130 15.90 -13.92 -7.13
CA THR A 130 14.98 -15.06 -7.09
C THR A 130 14.45 -15.29 -5.68
N LEU A 131 15.34 -15.36 -4.68
CA LEU A 131 14.95 -15.51 -3.26
C LEU A 131 14.05 -14.37 -2.78
N LEU A 132 14.35 -13.13 -3.18
CA LEU A 132 13.53 -11.96 -2.83
C LEU A 132 12.14 -12.07 -3.47
N SER A 133 12.06 -12.43 -4.75
CA SER A 133 10.79 -12.63 -5.45
C SER A 133 9.97 -13.75 -4.81
N GLU A 134 10.57 -14.88 -4.44
CA GLU A 134 9.88 -15.97 -3.73
C GLU A 134 9.33 -15.52 -2.37
N SER A 135 10.15 -14.81 -1.58
CA SER A 135 9.74 -14.26 -0.29
C SER A 135 8.58 -13.26 -0.43
N ILE A 136 8.65 -12.35 -1.40
CA ILE A 136 7.56 -11.40 -1.70
C ILE A 136 6.29 -12.15 -2.08
N ASN A 137 6.38 -13.10 -3.01
CA ASN A 137 5.24 -13.88 -3.49
C ASN A 137 4.57 -14.70 -2.37
N SER A 138 5.34 -15.17 -1.38
CA SER A 138 4.79 -15.86 -0.21
C SER A 138 4.05 -14.94 0.78
N ARG A 139 4.49 -13.69 0.93
CA ARG A 139 3.95 -12.72 1.90
C ARG A 139 2.81 -11.89 1.33
N VAL A 140 2.94 -11.55 0.05
CA VAL A 140 2.01 -10.74 -0.72
C VAL A 140 1.76 -11.44 -2.06
N PRO A 141 1.00 -12.55 -2.06
CA PRO A 141 0.58 -13.17 -3.31
C PRO A 141 -0.22 -12.17 -4.17
N ASN A 142 -0.07 -12.26 -5.49
CA ASN A 142 -0.91 -11.50 -6.43
C ASN A 142 -2.40 -11.89 -6.36
N ILE A 143 -2.73 -13.00 -5.69
CA ILE A 143 -4.08 -13.54 -5.49
C ILE A 143 -4.59 -13.30 -4.05
N ARG A 144 -4.08 -12.28 -3.34
CA ARG A 144 -4.63 -11.97 -2.01
C ARG A 144 -6.11 -11.63 -2.14
N GLN A 145 -6.92 -12.25 -1.30
CA GLN A 145 -8.35 -12.03 -1.24
C GLN A 145 -8.75 -11.36 0.08
N VAL A 146 -9.73 -10.46 0.03
CA VAL A 146 -10.50 -10.00 1.19
C VAL A 146 -11.92 -10.52 1.01
N ASN A 147 -12.40 -11.33 1.96
CA ASN A 147 -13.74 -11.93 1.89
C ASN A 147 -14.01 -12.68 0.57
N GLY A 148 -13.00 -13.40 0.03
CA GLY A 148 -13.12 -14.17 -1.22
C GLY A 148 -12.98 -13.36 -2.52
N LYS A 149 -12.84 -12.02 -2.45
CA LYS A 149 -12.59 -11.15 -3.61
C LYS A 149 -11.11 -10.83 -3.76
N GLU A 150 -10.54 -11.01 -4.95
CA GLU A 150 -9.13 -10.68 -5.24
C GLU A 150 -8.87 -9.16 -5.15
N LEU A 151 -7.70 -8.78 -4.65
CA LEU A 151 -7.21 -7.39 -4.56
C LEU A 151 -6.62 -6.90 -5.90
N SER A 152 -7.30 -7.13 -7.01
CA SER A 152 -6.86 -6.66 -8.34
C SER A 152 -7.31 -5.23 -8.64
N GLU A 153 -8.38 -4.77 -7.97
CA GLU A 153 -8.97 -3.43 -8.10
C GLU A 153 -9.50 -2.96 -6.73
N ASN A 154 -10.19 -1.80 -6.69
CA ASN A 154 -10.86 -1.33 -5.47
C ASN A 154 -11.90 -2.36 -4.99
N ILE A 155 -11.98 -2.56 -3.66
CA ILE A 155 -13.03 -3.39 -3.06
C ILE A 155 -14.20 -2.47 -2.70
N ASP A 156 -15.24 -2.51 -3.51
CA ASP A 156 -16.55 -2.01 -3.13
C ASP A 156 -17.32 -3.14 -2.43
N LEU A 157 -17.81 -2.86 -1.22
CA LEU A 157 -18.66 -3.75 -0.44
C LEU A 157 -20.08 -3.19 -0.42
N ASP A 158 -21.01 -3.92 -0.98
CA ASP A 158 -22.43 -3.58 -0.89
C ASP A 158 -23.12 -4.31 0.29
N ALA A 159 -24.43 -4.10 0.44
CA ALA A 159 -25.20 -4.73 1.50
C ALA A 159 -25.23 -6.27 1.37
N VAL A 160 -25.20 -6.78 0.14
CA VAL A 160 -25.17 -8.22 -0.17
C VAL A 160 -23.85 -8.82 0.30
N ASP A 161 -22.74 -8.12 0.08
CA ASP A 161 -21.39 -8.57 0.47
C ASP A 161 -21.20 -8.75 1.99
N ILE A 162 -21.96 -8.04 2.81
CA ILE A 162 -21.88 -8.09 4.29
C ILE A 162 -23.10 -8.72 4.96
N GLY A 163 -24.05 -9.25 4.17
CA GLY A 163 -25.24 -9.95 4.69
C GLY A 163 -26.22 -9.07 5.46
N VAL A 164 -26.35 -7.80 5.07
CA VAL A 164 -27.30 -6.85 5.66
C VAL A 164 -28.34 -6.41 4.64
N TYR A 165 -29.43 -5.82 5.12
CA TYR A 165 -30.46 -5.24 4.25
C TYR A 165 -29.95 -4.01 3.50
N THR A 166 -30.37 -3.90 2.26
CA THR A 166 -30.27 -2.66 1.48
C THR A 166 -31.13 -1.57 2.10
N LYS A 167 -30.82 -0.31 1.77
CA LYS A 167 -31.65 0.82 2.16
C LYS A 167 -33.11 0.65 1.70
N GLU A 168 -33.31 0.16 0.47
CA GLU A 168 -34.64 -0.06 -0.11
C GLU A 168 -35.45 -1.10 0.70
N GLU A 169 -34.83 -2.22 1.08
CA GLU A 169 -35.48 -3.22 1.92
C GLU A 169 -35.86 -2.68 3.30
N VAL A 170 -34.97 -1.89 3.93
CA VAL A 170 -35.27 -1.22 5.20
C VAL A 170 -36.43 -0.25 5.04
N ASP A 171 -36.42 0.58 3.98
CA ASP A 171 -37.47 1.54 3.71
C ASP A 171 -38.82 0.82 3.47
N ASN A 172 -38.83 -0.31 2.76
CA ASN A 172 -40.02 -1.14 2.54
C ASN A 172 -40.58 -1.69 3.86
N GLU A 173 -39.74 -2.25 4.73
CA GLU A 173 -40.13 -2.78 6.04
C GLU A 173 -40.65 -1.69 6.99
N VAL A 174 -40.03 -0.50 6.97
CA VAL A 174 -40.47 0.64 7.78
C VAL A 174 -41.80 1.19 7.28
N ASN A 175 -41.97 1.32 5.96
CA ASN A 175 -43.22 1.81 5.35
C ASN A 175 -44.36 0.79 5.46
N ALA A 176 -44.05 -0.50 5.59
CA ALA A 176 -45.04 -1.53 5.90
C ALA A 176 -45.62 -1.42 7.31
N LYS A 177 -44.93 -0.74 8.25
CA LYS A 177 -45.48 -0.45 9.57
C LYS A 177 -46.48 0.69 9.43
N GLY A 178 -47.75 0.38 9.63
CA GLY A 178 -48.89 1.30 9.50
C GLY A 178 -48.70 2.67 10.19
N ASN A 179 -49.57 3.60 9.82
CA ASN A 179 -49.60 4.97 10.32
C ASN A 179 -49.70 5.00 11.85
N ARG A 180 -48.91 5.88 12.48
CA ARG A 180 -48.90 6.03 13.94
C ARG A 180 -50.27 6.47 14.47
N ASN A 181 -50.74 5.77 15.50
CA ASN A 181 -51.92 6.19 16.26
C ASN A 181 -51.63 7.49 17.04
N SER A 182 -52.66 8.33 17.22
CA SER A 182 -52.58 9.58 17.97
C SER A 182 -53.59 9.60 19.11
N ALA A 183 -53.31 10.33 20.20
CA ALA A 183 -54.21 10.37 21.35
C ALA A 183 -54.04 11.62 22.22
N SER A 184 -55.12 12.00 22.90
CA SER A 184 -55.14 12.92 24.05
C SER A 184 -55.60 12.17 25.30
N LYS A 185 -54.74 12.08 26.32
CA LYS A 185 -55.00 11.36 27.58
C LYS A 185 -55.71 12.22 28.64
N ALA A 186 -56.48 13.21 28.22
CA ALA A 186 -57.26 14.06 29.13
C ALA A 186 -58.44 13.31 29.76
N ILE A 187 -59.04 13.90 30.81
CA ILE A 187 -60.26 13.36 31.46
C ILE A 187 -61.37 13.17 30.43
N ASN A 188 -61.54 14.15 29.54
CA ASN A 188 -62.30 14.02 28.31
C ASN A 188 -61.30 13.94 27.15
N GLY A 189 -60.94 12.72 26.78
CA GLY A 189 -59.81 12.42 25.90
C GLY A 189 -60.24 11.66 24.66
N TRP A 190 -59.25 11.33 23.83
CA TRP A 190 -59.48 10.57 22.61
C TRP A 190 -58.25 9.77 22.19
N TRP A 191 -58.47 8.76 21.36
CA TRP A 191 -57.46 8.02 20.62
C TRP A 191 -57.95 7.85 19.18
N ARG A 192 -57.05 7.97 18.21
CA ARG A 192 -57.33 7.80 16.78
C ARG A 192 -56.36 6.80 16.19
N CYS A 193 -56.90 5.81 15.49
CA CYS A 193 -56.14 4.89 14.69
C CYS A 193 -55.52 5.62 13.48
N GLY A 194 -54.21 5.53 13.30
CA GLY A 194 -53.53 6.12 12.16
C GLY A 194 -53.88 5.44 10.84
N ASP A 195 -54.15 4.12 10.88
CA ASP A 195 -54.43 3.31 9.70
C ASP A 195 -55.87 3.41 9.23
N THR A 196 -56.82 3.23 10.15
CA THR A 196 -58.25 3.13 9.82
C THR A 196 -59.01 4.44 10.01
N GLY A 197 -58.41 5.41 10.70
CA GLY A 197 -59.08 6.64 11.08
C GLY A 197 -60.12 6.48 12.20
N VAL A 198 -60.36 5.26 12.73
CA VAL A 198 -61.29 5.02 13.83
C VAL A 198 -60.87 5.81 15.07
N ILE A 199 -61.82 6.52 15.66
CA ILE A 199 -61.65 7.37 16.83
C ILE A 199 -62.47 6.78 17.98
N TYR A 200 -61.81 6.64 19.13
CA TYR A 200 -62.44 6.42 20.43
C TYR A 200 -62.32 7.73 21.21
N GLN A 201 -63.43 8.30 21.65
CA GLN A 201 -63.45 9.45 22.56
C GLN A 201 -64.10 9.03 23.86
N TRP A 202 -63.64 9.56 24.98
CA TRP A 202 -64.23 9.29 26.29
C TRP A 202 -64.34 10.56 27.09
N GLY A 203 -65.19 10.52 28.10
CA GLY A 203 -65.25 11.59 29.07
C GLY A 203 -66.18 11.31 30.24
N ARG A 204 -66.23 12.30 31.12
CA ARG A 204 -67.15 12.36 32.26
C ARG A 204 -67.92 13.66 32.22
N THR A 205 -69.22 13.58 32.49
CA THR A 205 -70.05 14.75 32.67
C THR A 205 -69.86 15.31 34.09
N LYS A 206 -70.24 16.57 34.29
CA LYS A 206 -70.64 17.05 35.62
C LYS A 206 -71.91 16.32 36.08
N VAL A 207 -72.34 16.54 37.32
CA VAL A 207 -73.64 16.03 37.80
C VAL A 207 -74.76 16.61 36.92
N ILE A 208 -75.62 15.75 36.39
CA ILE A 208 -76.80 16.14 35.60
C ILE A 208 -78.03 15.86 36.45
N ASP A 209 -78.86 16.88 36.64
CA ASP A 209 -80.07 16.78 37.45
C ASP A 209 -81.09 15.84 36.81
N ALA A 210 -81.88 15.15 37.63
CA ALA A 210 -82.90 14.23 37.11
C ALA A 210 -83.94 14.94 36.23
N GLY A 211 -84.13 14.46 35.01
CA GLY A 211 -85.03 15.03 34.00
C GLY A 211 -84.39 16.09 33.11
N TYR A 212 -83.12 16.46 33.34
CA TYR A 212 -82.40 17.47 32.54
C TYR A 212 -81.52 16.85 31.46
N ILE A 213 -81.39 17.60 30.36
CA ILE A 213 -80.52 17.29 29.22
C ILE A 213 -79.26 18.15 29.31
N GLU A 214 -78.09 17.51 29.21
CA GLU A 214 -76.81 18.21 29.06
C GLU A 214 -76.24 17.91 27.67
N ARG A 215 -75.84 18.96 26.93
CA ARG A 215 -75.12 18.80 25.67
C ARG A 215 -73.64 18.55 25.93
N ILE A 216 -73.16 17.38 25.55
CA ILE A 216 -71.76 16.99 25.68
C ILE A 216 -71.01 17.36 24.40
N GLN A 217 -69.94 18.14 24.55
CA GLN A 217 -69.00 18.44 23.48
C GLN A 217 -67.92 17.36 23.44
N LEU A 218 -67.72 16.77 22.26
CA LEU A 218 -66.66 15.81 22.03
C LEU A 218 -65.30 16.54 21.98
N PRO A 219 -64.22 15.95 22.53
CA PRO A 219 -62.87 16.50 22.45
C PRO A 219 -62.39 16.83 21.03
N ILE A 220 -62.79 16.02 20.04
CA ILE A 220 -62.59 16.27 18.62
C ILE A 220 -63.87 15.90 17.83
N SER A 221 -64.07 16.51 16.67
CA SER A 221 -65.18 16.12 15.79
C SER A 221 -64.88 14.81 15.07
N PHE A 222 -65.89 13.94 14.97
CA PHE A 222 -65.90 12.84 13.99
C PHE A 222 -66.07 13.39 12.57
N SER A 223 -65.79 12.58 11.55
CA SER A 223 -65.98 12.98 10.15
C SER A 223 -67.46 13.11 9.75
N ASN A 224 -68.35 12.41 10.47
CA ASN A 224 -69.78 12.36 10.23
C ASN A 224 -70.56 12.07 11.54
N THR A 225 -71.88 11.90 11.45
CA THR A 225 -72.77 11.68 12.60
C THR A 225 -72.99 10.20 12.96
N HIS A 226 -72.39 9.24 12.25
CA HIS A 226 -72.54 7.80 12.48
C HIS A 226 -71.53 7.29 13.53
N TYR A 227 -71.56 7.86 14.73
CA TYR A 227 -70.81 7.34 15.87
C TYR A 227 -71.76 6.79 16.92
N ALA A 228 -71.32 5.74 17.62
CA ALA A 228 -72.05 5.15 18.72
C ALA A 228 -71.59 5.81 20.03
N VAL A 229 -72.53 6.08 20.94
CA VAL A 229 -72.22 6.55 22.30
C VAL A 229 -72.76 5.53 23.29
N ASN A 230 -71.88 5.06 24.18
CA ASN A 230 -72.27 4.29 25.35
C ASN A 230 -72.06 5.13 26.60
N ILE A 231 -73.00 5.04 27.53
CA ILE A 231 -73.00 5.85 28.76
C ILE A 231 -73.21 4.97 29.98
N ASN A 232 -72.61 5.35 31.08
CA ASN A 232 -72.72 4.67 32.35
C ASN A 232 -72.85 5.72 33.46
N ALA A 233 -73.93 5.66 34.24
CA ALA A 233 -74.08 6.52 35.40
C ALA A 233 -72.99 6.19 36.43
N ILE A 234 -72.35 7.22 36.98
CA ILE A 234 -71.40 7.10 38.07
C ILE A 234 -72.11 7.57 39.34
N GLN A 235 -72.35 6.67 40.29
CA GLN A 235 -73.01 7.03 41.54
C GLN A 235 -72.00 7.15 42.67
N SER A 236 -72.16 8.20 43.50
CA SER A 236 -71.38 8.38 44.72
C SER A 236 -72.04 7.77 45.97
N LYS A 237 -73.30 7.33 45.86
CA LYS A 237 -74.10 6.70 46.92
C LYS A 237 -74.94 5.56 46.34
N MET A 238 -75.08 4.47 47.08
CA MET A 238 -75.97 3.35 46.72
C MET A 238 -77.28 3.47 47.51
N GLY A 239 -78.42 3.52 46.81
CA GLY A 239 -79.76 3.55 47.42
C GLY A 239 -80.50 2.22 47.28
N PHE A 240 -81.49 1.96 48.15
CA PHE A 240 -82.26 0.71 48.17
C PHE A 240 -83.33 0.60 47.06
N MET A 241 -83.70 1.71 46.40
CA MET A 241 -84.65 1.74 45.28
C MET A 241 -84.30 2.87 44.31
N GLY A 242 -84.13 2.57 43.02
CA GLY A 242 -83.86 3.54 41.96
C GLY A 242 -82.85 3.05 40.92
N ALA A 243 -83.00 3.47 39.66
CA ALA A 243 -82.02 3.28 38.61
C ALA A 243 -81.69 4.65 38.00
N SER A 244 -80.41 4.96 37.82
CA SER A 244 -80.01 6.09 36.97
C SER A 244 -79.92 5.59 35.55
N VAL A 245 -80.88 6.01 34.72
CA VAL A 245 -80.99 5.62 33.32
C VAL A 245 -80.70 6.85 32.49
N GLY A 246 -79.80 6.75 31.51
CA GLY A 246 -79.53 7.84 30.58
C GLY A 246 -79.96 7.49 29.16
N TYR A 247 -80.32 8.49 28.38
CA TYR A 247 -80.51 8.37 26.93
C TYR A 247 -79.58 9.32 26.21
N VAL A 248 -79.06 8.86 25.07
CA VAL A 248 -78.24 9.69 24.18
C VAL A 248 -79.01 10.02 22.92
N ASN A 249 -78.95 11.28 22.52
CA ASN A 249 -79.36 11.73 21.19
C ASN A 249 -78.15 12.36 20.48
N VAL A 250 -77.69 11.75 19.39
CA VAL A 250 -76.60 12.29 18.58
C VAL A 250 -77.09 13.54 17.85
N ILE A 251 -76.42 14.68 18.06
CA ILE A 251 -76.86 15.97 17.49
C ILE A 251 -76.09 16.29 16.21
N ASN A 252 -74.77 16.18 16.27
CA ASN A 252 -73.87 16.38 15.13
C ASN A 252 -72.55 15.63 15.38
N ASN A 253 -71.59 15.79 14.47
CA ASN A 253 -70.31 15.10 14.52
C ASN A 253 -69.39 15.54 15.68
N SER A 254 -69.75 16.58 16.44
CA SER A 254 -68.95 17.09 17.57
C SER A 254 -69.71 17.10 18.90
N SER A 255 -70.97 16.68 18.93
CA SER A 255 -71.77 16.72 20.16
C SER A 255 -72.97 15.78 20.15
N PHE A 256 -73.33 15.35 21.35
CA PHE A 256 -74.55 14.61 21.63
C PHE A 256 -75.22 15.17 22.89
N ASP A 257 -76.52 14.98 22.98
CA ASP A 257 -77.31 15.31 24.17
C ASP A 257 -77.43 14.06 25.04
N LEU A 258 -77.19 14.23 26.35
CA LEU A 258 -77.39 13.20 27.36
C LEU A 258 -78.51 13.64 28.31
N LEU A 259 -79.60 12.88 28.32
CA LEU A 259 -80.69 13.04 29.28
C LEU A 259 -80.44 12.14 30.49
N ASN A 260 -80.45 12.69 31.70
CA ASN A 260 -80.61 11.89 32.92
C ASN A 260 -82.10 11.60 33.11
N SER A 261 -82.54 10.38 32.77
CA SER A 261 -83.95 10.01 32.81
C SER A 261 -84.46 9.84 34.24
N TRP A 262 -85.71 10.25 34.44
CA TRP A 262 -86.38 10.13 35.72
C TRP A 262 -87.23 8.85 35.75
N VAL A 263 -86.69 7.76 36.30
CA VAL A 263 -87.43 6.51 36.54
C VAL A 263 -87.47 6.23 38.03
N ASN A 264 -88.62 6.49 38.65
CA ASN A 264 -88.99 6.22 40.05
C ASN A 264 -88.17 6.95 41.15
N ALA A 265 -86.89 7.27 40.93
CA ALA A 265 -86.04 8.01 41.86
C ALA A 265 -85.36 9.21 41.16
N LYS A 266 -85.42 10.40 41.77
CA LYS A 266 -84.80 11.64 41.23
C LYS A 266 -83.32 11.71 41.62
N TRP A 267 -82.48 10.94 40.95
CA TRP A 267 -81.05 10.89 41.26
C TRP A 267 -80.25 11.77 40.32
N ASP A 268 -79.64 12.82 40.86
CA ASP A 268 -78.68 13.65 40.13
C ASP A 268 -77.38 12.87 40.00
N SER A 269 -76.93 12.62 38.77
CA SER A 269 -75.82 11.70 38.50
C SER A 269 -74.86 12.25 37.44
N PRO A 270 -73.53 12.15 37.66
CA PRO A 270 -72.58 12.24 36.57
C PRO A 270 -72.56 10.96 35.75
N PHE A 271 -72.19 11.06 34.47
CA PHE A 271 -72.09 9.93 33.56
C PHE A 271 -70.67 9.83 33.01
N PHE A 272 -70.13 8.61 32.97
CA PHE A 272 -69.05 8.29 32.05
C PHE A 272 -69.65 8.02 30.68
N TRP A 273 -68.96 8.45 29.64
CA TRP A 273 -69.35 8.16 28.27
C TRP A 273 -68.14 7.76 27.45
N ILE A 274 -68.38 6.90 26.46
CA ILE A 274 -67.44 6.57 25.40
C ILE A 274 -68.17 6.67 24.06
N ALA A 275 -67.56 7.37 23.11
CA ALA A 275 -68.04 7.54 21.75
C ALA A 275 -67.06 6.87 20.77
N ILE A 276 -67.57 6.09 19.83
CA ILE A 276 -66.75 5.36 18.84
C ILE A 276 -67.28 5.69 17.45
N GLY A 277 -66.41 6.18 16.59
CA GLY A 277 -66.72 6.60 15.22
C GLY A 277 -65.46 6.79 14.38
N TYR A 278 -65.56 7.54 13.30
CA TYR A 278 -64.45 7.87 12.40
C TYR A 278 -64.65 9.25 11.77
#